data_AF-A0A3A8TD75-F1
#
_entry.id   AF-A0A3A8TD75-F1
#
_cell.length_a   1.000
_cell.length_b   1.000
_cell.length_c   1.000
_cell.angle_alpha   90.00
_cell.angle_beta   90.00
_cell.angle_gamma   90.00
#
_symmetry.space_group_name_H-M   'P 1'
#
loop_
_entity.id
_entity.type
_entity.pdbx_description
1 polymer ?
#
loop_
_entity_poly.entity_id
_entity_poly.type
_entity_poly.pdbx_seq_one_letter_code
_entity_poly.pdbx_strand_id
1 'polypeptide(L)'
;MDAVNSIIEIAGPLMLGLACGALFRKFVYPRLLEQLGSLARPVTSSANTWMLVVQICATLGLAVACHASNAMATLMWMHEHLPPLPFPFTQGLIHWLFLGATFFSGYFLALIPSSEAEEEQASGTQA
;
A
#
# COMPACT_ATOMS: atom_id res chain seq x y z
N MET A 1 6.99 2.06 29.16
CA MET A 1 7.80 2.43 27.98
C MET A 1 6.95 2.19 26.72
N ASP A 2 5.79 2.87 26.58
CA ASP A 2 4.62 2.17 25.99
C ASP A 2 4.03 2.84 24.74
N ALA A 3 4.01 4.18 24.65
CA ALA A 3 3.44 4.86 23.48
C ALA A 3 4.44 4.96 22.31
N VAL A 4 5.71 5.25 22.60
CA VAL A 4 6.75 5.43 21.57
C VAL A 4 7.02 4.13 20.82
N ASN A 5 7.04 2.99 21.52
CA ASN A 5 7.25 1.69 20.89
C ASN A 5 6.08 1.32 19.97
N SER A 6 4.84 1.60 20.40
CA SER A 6 3.63 1.41 19.59
C SER A 6 3.59 2.35 18.38
N ILE A 7 4.00 3.61 18.53
CA ILE A 7 4.11 4.55 17.40
C ILE A 7 5.16 4.06 16.41
N ILE A 8 6.33 3.60 16.88
CA ILE A 8 7.39 3.07 16.01
C ILE A 8 6.93 1.81 15.29
N GLU A 9 6.14 0.95 15.93
CA GLU A 9 5.60 -0.28 15.35
C GLU A 9 4.60 -0.01 14.22
N ILE A 10 3.87 1.11 14.28
CA ILE A 10 2.96 1.56 13.21
C ILE A 10 3.72 2.40 12.16
N ALA A 11 4.47 3.41 12.60
CA ALA A 11 5.14 4.37 11.74
C ALA A 11 6.33 3.75 11.00
N GLY A 12 7.01 2.76 11.58
CA GLY A 12 8.18 2.11 11.00
C GLY A 12 7.86 1.44 9.65
N PRO A 13 6.94 0.46 9.61
CA PRO A 13 6.52 -0.16 8.36
C PRO A 13 5.94 0.86 7.36
N LEU A 14 5.15 1.84 7.84
CA LEU A 14 4.55 2.87 6.98
C LEU A 14 5.62 3.73 6.29
N MET A 15 6.58 4.26 7.05
CA MET A 15 7.66 5.09 6.55
C MET A 15 8.61 4.31 5.66
N LEU A 16 8.90 3.05 6.01
CA LEU A 16 9.68 2.15 5.17
C LEU A 16 8.97 1.91 3.84
N GLY A 17 7.66 1.66 3.87
CA GLY A 17 6.81 1.54 2.69
C GLY A 17 6.88 2.78 1.81
N LEU A 18 6.67 3.96 2.39
CA LEU A 18 6.78 5.25 1.69
C LEU A 18 8.16 5.42 1.02
N ALA A 19 9.23 5.16 1.75
CA ALA A 19 10.59 5.26 1.22
C ALA A 19 10.82 4.29 0.05
N CYS A 20 10.43 3.02 0.22
CA CYS A 20 10.52 2.01 -0.83
C CYS A 20 9.67 2.37 -2.06
N GLY A 21 8.45 2.86 -1.87
CA GLY A 21 7.57 3.30 -2.94
C GLY A 21 8.12 4.50 -3.70
N ALA A 22 8.67 5.49 -3.00
CA ALA A 22 9.31 6.66 -3.60
C ALA A 22 10.55 6.25 -4.42
N LEU A 23 11.39 5.36 -3.89
CA LEU A 23 12.54 4.82 -4.61
C LEU A 23 12.12 4.02 -5.84
N PHE A 24 11.09 3.17 -5.71
CA PHE A 24 10.54 2.42 -6.83
C PHE A 24 10.03 3.36 -7.93
N ARG A 25 9.21 4.35 -7.57
CA ARG A 25 8.66 5.34 -8.51
C ARG A 25 9.78 6.11 -9.23
N LYS A 26 10.87 6.43 -8.54
CA LYS A 26 11.97 7.20 -9.11
C LYS A 26 12.90 6.37 -10.00
N PHE A 27 13.23 5.15 -9.59
CA PHE A 27 14.32 4.38 -10.22
C PHE A 27 13.87 3.16 -11.03
N VAL A 28 12.76 2.53 -10.65
CA VAL A 28 12.31 1.27 -11.24
C VAL A 28 11.14 1.50 -12.19
N TYR A 29 10.18 2.32 -11.81
CA TYR A 29 8.99 2.59 -12.59
C TYR A 29 9.27 3.14 -14.01
N PRO A 30 10.20 4.10 -14.22
CA PRO A 30 10.51 4.57 -15.56
C PRO A 30 11.08 3.47 -16.46
N ARG A 31 11.97 2.63 -15.92
CA ARG A 31 12.57 1.50 -16.64
C ARG A 31 11.53 0.44 -17.01
N LEU A 32 10.57 0.19 -16.11
CA LEU A 32 9.45 -0.71 -16.40
C LEU A 32 8.56 -0.16 -17.52
N LEU A 33 8.25 1.13 -17.52
CA LEU A 33 7.47 1.75 -18.59
C LEU A 33 8.21 1.72 -19.93
N GLU A 34 9.51 1.98 -19.94
CA GLU A 34 10.35 1.84 -21.14
C GLU A 34 10.32 0.40 -21.70
N GLN A 35 10.39 -0.60 -20.82
CA GLN A 35 10.30 -2.01 -21.21
C GLN A 35 8.91 -2.42 -21.71
N LEU A 36 7.85 -1.82 -21.17
CA LEU A 36 6.47 -2.08 -21.57
C LEU A 36 6.11 -1.44 -22.92
N GLY A 37 6.83 -0.42 -23.36
CA GLY A 37 6.66 0.21 -24.67
C GLY A 37 5.22 0.70 -24.89
N SER A 38 4.54 0.17 -25.91
CA SER A 38 3.16 0.55 -26.23
C SER A 38 2.13 0.18 -25.14
N LEU A 39 2.45 -0.78 -24.27
CA LEU A 39 1.61 -1.16 -23.12
C LEU A 39 1.72 -0.19 -21.94
N ALA A 40 2.64 0.79 -21.98
CA ALA A 40 2.76 1.80 -20.93
C ALA A 40 1.51 2.69 -20.83
N ARG A 41 0.88 3.01 -21.96
CA ARG A 41 -0.26 3.94 -22.05
C ARG A 41 -1.52 3.51 -21.28
N PRO A 42 -1.98 2.24 -21.33
CA PRO A 42 -3.05 1.79 -20.45
C PRO A 42 -2.64 1.72 -18.97
N VAL A 43 -1.37 1.45 -18.68
CA VAL A 43 -0.84 1.35 -17.30
C VAL A 43 -0.73 2.73 -16.64
N THR A 44 -0.54 3.80 -17.40
CA THR A 44 -0.53 5.19 -16.89
C THR A 44 -1.90 5.86 -16.91
N SER A 45 -2.99 5.12 -17.17
CA SER A 45 -4.35 5.64 -17.20
C SER A 45 -4.86 6.05 -15.80
N SER A 46 -5.80 6.99 -15.76
CA SER A 46 -6.53 7.39 -14.54
C SER A 46 -7.23 6.20 -13.86
N ALA A 47 -7.60 5.17 -14.62
CA ALA A 47 -8.13 3.92 -14.07
C ALA A 47 -7.13 3.22 -13.13
N ASN A 48 -5.83 3.28 -13.45
CA ASN A 48 -4.79 2.69 -12.60
C ASN A 48 -4.55 3.55 -11.36
N THR A 49 -4.67 4.87 -11.45
CA THR A 49 -4.67 5.76 -10.27
C THR A 49 -5.82 5.44 -9.33
N TRP A 50 -7.03 5.23 -9.85
CA TRP A 50 -8.17 4.79 -9.02
C TRP A 50 -7.95 3.42 -8.40
N MET A 51 -7.38 2.47 -9.15
CA MET A 51 -7.01 1.16 -8.60
C MET A 51 -6.03 1.28 -7.43
N LEU A 52 -5.11 2.25 -7.51
CA LEU A 52 -4.14 2.55 -6.46
C LEU A 52 -4.80 3.12 -5.21
N VAL A 53 -5.82 3.99 -5.35
CA VAL A 53 -6.65 4.46 -4.23
C VAL A 53 -7.40 3.29 -3.58
N VAL A 54 -7.99 2.40 -4.38
CA VAL A 54 -8.68 1.20 -3.88
C VAL A 54 -7.72 0.30 -3.10
N GLN A 55 -6.50 0.10 -3.61
CA GLN A 55 -5.47 -0.68 -2.92
C GLN A 55 -5.11 -0.04 -1.57
N ILE A 56 -4.93 1.28 -1.50
CA ILE A 56 -4.68 1.99 -0.24
C ILE A 56 -5.83 1.79 0.74
N CYS A 57 -7.08 1.96 0.30
CA CYS A 57 -8.24 1.73 1.17
C CYS A 57 -8.30 0.29 1.68
N ALA A 58 -8.01 -0.69 0.82
CA ALA A 58 -7.99 -2.11 1.19
C ALA A 58 -6.87 -2.42 2.19
N THR A 59 -5.64 -1.90 1.97
CA THR A 59 -4.52 -2.15 2.89
C THR A 59 -4.69 -1.41 4.20
N LEU A 60 -5.25 -0.21 4.21
CA LEU A 60 -5.60 0.50 5.45
C LEU A 60 -6.70 -0.23 6.22
N GLY A 61 -7.75 -0.69 5.54
CA GLY A 61 -8.81 -1.50 6.16
C GLY A 61 -8.26 -2.79 6.78
N LEU A 62 -7.35 -3.47 6.07
CA LEU A 62 -6.67 -4.66 6.57
C LEU A 62 -5.77 -4.33 7.78
N ALA A 63 -5.02 -3.22 7.74
CA ALA A 63 -4.21 -2.78 8.86
C ALA A 63 -5.08 -2.48 10.09
N VAL A 64 -6.23 -1.83 9.92
CA VAL A 64 -7.19 -1.57 11.01
C VAL A 64 -7.75 -2.88 11.57
N ALA A 65 -8.14 -3.84 10.72
CA ALA A 65 -8.64 -5.14 11.16
C ALA A 65 -7.58 -5.94 11.92
N CYS A 66 -6.32 -5.90 11.46
CA CYS A 66 -5.22 -6.64 12.05
C CYS A 66 -4.52 -5.90 13.22
N HIS A 67 -4.87 -4.64 13.48
CA HIS A 67 -4.30 -3.86 14.57
C HIS A 67 -4.50 -4.54 15.92
N ALA A 68 -3.57 -4.34 16.86
CA ALA A 68 -3.57 -5.03 18.16
C ALA A 68 -4.89 -4.90 18.94
N SER A 69 -5.59 -3.77 18.82
CA SER A 69 -6.90 -3.54 19.45
C SER A 69 -8.03 -4.39 18.86
N ASN A 70 -7.91 -4.83 17.62
CA ASN A 70 -8.95 -5.55 16.87
C ASN A 70 -8.54 -7.00 16.57
N ALA A 71 -7.27 -7.36 16.75
CA ALA A 71 -6.70 -8.64 16.34
C ALA A 71 -7.49 -9.85 16.84
N MET A 72 -7.95 -9.85 18.08
CA MET A 72 -8.74 -10.95 18.64
C MET A 72 -10.14 -11.05 18.01
N ALA A 73 -10.80 -9.91 17.80
CA ALA A 73 -12.11 -9.87 17.14
C ALA A 73 -12.00 -10.35 15.68
N THR A 74 -10.94 -9.94 14.99
CA THR A 74 -10.64 -10.39 13.63
C THR A 74 -10.36 -11.89 13.57
N LEU A 75 -9.56 -12.44 14.50
CA LEU A 75 -9.31 -13.88 14.57
C LEU A 75 -10.60 -14.68 14.79
N MET A 76 -11.45 -14.23 15.71
CA MET A 76 -12.74 -14.88 15.98
C MET A 76 -13.65 -14.83 14.75
N TRP A 77 -13.76 -13.66 14.10
CA TRP A 77 -14.54 -13.50 12.88
C TRP A 77 -14.03 -14.43 11.76
N MET A 78 -12.72 -14.52 11.56
CA MET A 78 -12.10 -15.40 10.57
C MET A 78 -12.38 -16.87 10.88
N HIS A 79 -12.29 -17.28 12.15
CA HIS A 79 -12.59 -18.64 12.56
C HIS A 79 -14.07 -19.02 12.35
N GLU A 80 -14.99 -18.07 12.50
CA GLU A 80 -16.42 -18.28 12.32
C GLU A 80 -16.85 -18.29 10.84
N HIS A 81 -16.22 -17.46 10.00
CA HIS A 81 -16.70 -17.21 8.63
C HIS A 81 -15.86 -17.85 7.52
N LEU A 82 -14.62 -18.27 7.81
CA LEU A 82 -13.74 -18.87 6.79
C LEU A 82 -13.79 -20.40 6.87
N PRO A 83 -13.65 -21.08 5.72
CA PRO A 83 -13.45 -22.53 5.72
C PRO A 83 -12.16 -22.88 6.47
N PRO A 84 -12.08 -24.10 7.04
CA PRO A 84 -10.88 -24.56 7.72
C PRO A 84 -9.69 -24.51 6.75
N LEU A 85 -8.70 -23.68 7.10
CA LEU A 85 -7.47 -23.56 6.33
C LEU A 85 -6.46 -24.63 6.75
N PRO A 86 -5.50 -24.99 5.86
CA PRO A 86 -4.46 -25.96 6.17
C PRO A 86 -3.43 -25.46 7.21
N PHE A 87 -3.59 -24.23 7.72
CA PHE A 87 -2.73 -23.64 8.74
C PHE A 87 -3.58 -22.89 9.78
N PRO A 88 -3.12 -22.83 11.04
CA PRO A 88 -3.84 -22.11 12.09
C PRO A 88 -3.73 -20.59 11.88
N PHE A 89 -4.85 -19.88 12.01
CA PHE A 89 -4.84 -18.43 12.19
C PHE A 89 -4.33 -18.11 13.59
N THR A 90 -3.13 -17.54 13.67
CA THR A 90 -2.48 -17.18 14.93
C THR A 90 -2.39 -15.68 15.10
N GLN A 91 -2.27 -15.21 16.34
CA GLN A 91 -2.02 -13.81 16.64
C GLN A 91 -0.71 -13.30 16.00
N GLY A 92 0.32 -14.16 15.92
CA GLY A 92 1.55 -13.83 15.20
C GLY A 92 1.31 -13.58 13.71
N LEU A 93 0.47 -14.40 13.06
CA LEU A 93 0.11 -14.19 11.66
C LEU A 93 -0.64 -12.87 11.44
N ILE A 94 -1.59 -12.54 12.32
CA ILE A 94 -2.31 -11.26 12.27
C ILE A 94 -1.38 -10.07 12.45
N HIS A 95 -0.40 -10.18 13.36
CA HIS A 95 0.60 -9.15 13.54
C HIS A 95 1.46 -8.95 12.27
N TRP A 96 1.90 -10.03 11.62
CA TRP A 96 2.61 -9.92 10.33
C TRP A 96 1.73 -9.33 9.22
N LEU A 97 0.44 -9.67 9.18
CA LEU A 97 -0.51 -9.05 8.26
C LEU A 97 -0.68 -7.55 8.53
N PHE A 98 -0.74 -7.15 9.80
CA PHE A 98 -0.75 -5.74 10.19
C PHE A 98 0.51 -5.00 9.69
N LEU A 99 1.70 -5.55 9.93
CA LEU A 99 2.96 -4.95 9.47
C LEU A 99 3.01 -4.83 7.95
N GLY A 100 2.65 -5.91 7.24
CA GLY A 100 2.62 -5.93 5.78
C GLY A 100 1.60 -4.94 5.20
N ALA A 101 0.39 -4.91 5.73
CA ALA A 101 -0.66 -3.99 5.31
C ALA A 101 -0.27 -2.52 5.53
N THR A 102 0.37 -2.24 6.66
CA THR A 102 0.88 -0.88 6.98
C THR A 102 2.01 -0.48 6.03
N PHE A 103 2.95 -1.39 5.75
CA PHE A 103 3.99 -1.19 4.74
C PHE A 103 3.41 -0.90 3.35
N PHE A 104 2.49 -1.74 2.87
CA PHE A 104 1.89 -1.55 1.54
C PHE A 104 1.05 -0.28 1.44
N SER A 105 0.39 0.12 2.52
CA SER A 105 -0.31 1.41 2.57
C SER A 105 0.66 2.57 2.30
N GLY A 106 1.82 2.58 2.97
CA GLY A 106 2.87 3.58 2.73
C GLY A 106 3.46 3.48 1.32
N TYR A 107 3.72 2.27 0.84
CA TYR A 107 4.25 2.02 -0.49
C TYR A 107 3.32 2.58 -1.58
N PHE A 108 2.03 2.23 -1.55
CA PHE A 108 1.07 2.73 -2.52
C PHE A 108 0.86 4.23 -2.40
N LEU A 109 0.84 4.81 -1.19
CA LEU A 109 0.76 6.27 -1.01
C LEU A 109 1.88 7.01 -1.78
N ALA A 110 3.12 6.49 -1.75
CA ALA A 110 4.23 7.11 -2.48
C ALA A 110 4.10 7.00 -4.02
N LEU A 111 3.29 6.07 -4.51
CA LEU A 111 3.04 5.87 -5.94
C LEU A 111 1.91 6.76 -6.48
N ILE A 112 1.13 7.45 -5.63
CA ILE A 112 0.11 8.40 -6.09
C ILE A 112 0.79 9.49 -6.94
N PRO A 113 0.38 9.69 -8.20
CA PRO A 113 0.89 10.79 -9.03
C PRO A 113 0.75 12.13 -8.29
N SER A 114 1.85 12.86 -8.18
CA SER A 114 1.85 14.21 -7.62
C SER A 114 1.35 15.17 -8.68
N SER A 115 0.41 16.05 -8.31
CA SER A 115 -0.33 16.95 -9.23
C SER A 115 0.57 17.86 -10.10
N GLU A 116 1.85 18.01 -9.77
CA GLU A 116 2.83 18.78 -10.55
C GLU A 116 3.07 18.23 -11.97
N ALA A 117 2.73 16.96 -12.23
CA ALA A 117 2.91 16.36 -13.55
C ALA A 117 1.86 16.78 -14.60
N GLU A 118 0.75 17.40 -14.20
CA GLU A 118 -0.29 17.88 -15.13
C GLU A 118 -0.02 19.30 -15.66
N GLU A 119 0.79 20.11 -14.97
CA GLU A 119 1.09 21.49 -15.40
C GLU A 119 2.20 21.57 -16.48
N GLU A 120 3.17 20.66 -16.48
CA GLU A 120 4.25 20.66 -17.49
C GLU A 120 3.78 20.17 -18.88
N GLN A 121 2.74 19.33 -18.95
CA GLN A 121 2.17 18.88 -20.23
C GLN A 121 1.17 19.87 -20.84
N ALA A 122 0.57 20.76 -20.05
CA ALA A 122 -0.32 21.81 -20.55
C ALA A 122 0.45 23.04 -21.07
N SER A 123 1.70 23.25 -20.63
CA SER A 123 2.52 24.41 -21.00
C SER A 123 3.36 24.20 -22.28
N GLY A 124 3.50 22.95 -22.76
CA GLY A 124 4.33 22.59 -23.91
C GLY A 124 3.70 22.76 -25.30
N THR A 125 2.52 23.36 -25.44
CA THR A 125 1.88 23.58 -26.76
C THR A 125 1.38 25.01 -26.91
N GLN A 126 2.27 25.99 -26.81
CA GLN A 126 2.12 27.29 -27.47
C GLN A 126 3.51 27.89 -27.77
N ALA A 127 4.07 27.53 -28.93
CA ALA A 127 4.87 28.38 -29.84
C ALA A 127 5.52 27.51 -30.93
#